data_AF-A0A5N6U3B6-F1
#
_entry.id   AF-A0A5N6U3B6-F1
#
_cell.length_a   1.000
_cell.length_b   1.000
_cell.length_c   1.000
_cell.angle_alpha   90.00
_cell.angle_beta   90.00
_cell.angle_gamma   90.00
#
_symmetry.space_group_name_H-M   'P 1'
#
loop_
_entity.id
_entity.type
_entity.pdbx_description
1 polymer ?
#
loop_
_entity_poly.entity_id
_entity_poly.type
_entity_poly.pdbx_seq_one_letter_code
_entity_poly.pdbx_strand_id
1 'polypeptide(L)'
;MAVKSRIEGRPLRKCPVLLRQTSFLALEETIQFRVDSVPGEDYSVTGRHKARFGEIKERGAAVTPKARELYDHLLAVCMTRTIGVDPKEVDAIVGDVLRQYPDDWRELRQQGLIDCEFRCIKRKGIDSLPRKGTPSLLEQLTAEGFVEATPVTYEDFLPSSAAGIFQSNLRAECQVETGLNLQHGNADPKGFERAS
;
A
#
# COMPACT_ATOMS: atom_id res chain seq x y z
N MET A 1 20.28 -13.45 -5.70
CA MET A 1 18.94 -13.07 -5.22
C MET A 1 17.94 -13.29 -6.34
N ALA A 2 17.08 -14.30 -6.23
CA ALA A 2 15.98 -14.48 -7.17
C ALA A 2 14.84 -13.56 -6.72
N VAL A 3 14.75 -12.38 -7.34
CA VAL A 3 13.63 -11.46 -7.14
C VAL A 3 12.43 -12.06 -7.86
N LYS A 4 11.28 -12.21 -7.17
CA LYS A 4 10.02 -12.61 -7.82
C LYS A 4 9.80 -11.67 -9.02
N SER A 5 9.46 -12.23 -10.17
CA SER A 5 9.33 -11.53 -11.46
C SER A 5 8.21 -10.48 -11.53
N ARG A 6 7.51 -10.22 -10.42
CA ARG A 6 6.38 -9.31 -10.35
C ARG A 6 6.56 -8.36 -9.18
N ILE A 7 6.72 -7.07 -9.48
CA ILE A 7 6.61 -6.01 -8.48
C ILE A 7 5.12 -5.96 -8.11
N GLU A 8 4.78 -6.56 -6.98
CA GLU A 8 3.46 -6.38 -6.40
C GLU A 8 3.33 -4.91 -6.00
N GLY A 9 2.33 -4.22 -6.53
CA GLY A 9 2.10 -2.81 -6.22
C GLY A 9 1.56 -2.01 -7.39
N ARG A 10 1.06 -0.83 -7.06
CA ARG A 10 0.51 0.12 -8.02
C ARG A 10 1.51 0.47 -9.12
N PRO A 11 1.04 0.86 -10.31
CA PRO A 11 1.90 1.47 -11.33
C PRO A 11 2.64 2.67 -10.74
N LEU A 12 3.82 2.97 -11.31
CA LEU A 12 4.60 4.14 -10.92
C LEU A 12 3.79 5.42 -11.16
N ARG A 13 3.83 6.34 -10.21
CA ARG A 13 3.11 7.61 -10.22
C ARG A 13 4.09 8.77 -10.06
N LYS A 14 3.79 9.92 -10.67
CA LYS A 14 4.55 11.16 -10.45
C LYS A 14 4.34 11.69 -9.04
N CYS A 15 3.13 11.50 -8.50
CA CYS A 15 2.75 11.86 -7.15
C CYS A 15 2.41 10.57 -6.37
N PRO A 16 3.40 9.91 -5.74
CA PRO A 16 3.15 8.74 -4.92
C PRO A 16 2.21 9.07 -3.76
N VAL A 17 1.19 8.25 -3.53
CA VAL A 17 0.24 8.36 -2.40
C VAL A 17 0.19 7.03 -1.66
N LEU A 18 -0.13 7.01 -0.36
CA LEU A 18 -0.12 5.82 0.49
C LEU A 18 1.25 5.08 0.46
N LEU A 19 1.26 3.76 0.31
CA LEU A 19 2.44 2.90 0.34
C LEU A 19 2.47 1.94 -0.87
N ARG A 20 3.63 1.73 -1.48
CA ARG A 20 3.87 0.60 -2.40
C ARG A 20 4.81 -0.37 -1.71
N GLN A 21 4.52 -1.67 -1.79
CA GLN A 21 5.37 -2.67 -1.15
C GLN A 21 5.39 -3.96 -1.96
N THR A 22 6.54 -4.63 -1.98
CA THR A 22 6.68 -5.95 -2.58
C THR A 22 7.51 -6.85 -1.66
N SER A 23 7.19 -8.15 -1.68
CA SER A 23 7.88 -9.17 -0.89
C SER A 23 8.85 -10.00 -1.74
N PHE A 24 9.86 -10.57 -1.11
CA PHE A 24 10.78 -11.52 -1.74
C PHE A 24 11.16 -12.63 -0.74
N LEU A 25 11.51 -13.81 -1.27
CA LEU A 25 12.02 -14.89 -0.44
C LEU A 25 13.41 -14.50 0.07
N ALA A 26 13.55 -14.32 1.37
CA ALA A 26 14.80 -13.88 1.98
C ALA A 26 15.71 -15.06 2.30
N LEU A 27 15.18 -16.10 2.96
CA LEU A 27 15.96 -17.26 3.38
C LEU A 27 15.10 -18.51 3.54
N GLU A 28 15.63 -19.67 3.14
CA GLU A 28 15.05 -20.99 3.42
C GLU A 28 15.72 -21.54 4.68
N GLU A 29 14.94 -21.82 5.71
CA GLU A 29 15.43 -22.28 7.00
C GLU A 29 15.23 -23.78 7.17
N THR A 30 16.17 -24.40 7.88
CA THR A 30 16.08 -25.81 8.26
C THR A 30 15.34 -25.90 9.59
N ILE A 31 14.34 -26.77 9.68
CA ILE A 31 13.58 -27.03 10.91
C ILE A 31 13.83 -28.48 11.32
N GLN A 32 14.08 -28.71 12.60
CA GLN A 32 14.21 -30.05 13.15
C GLN A 32 12.95 -30.41 13.93
N PHE A 33 12.36 -31.55 13.59
CA PHE A 33 11.27 -32.17 14.33
C PHE A 33 11.84 -33.25 15.22
N ARG A 34 11.58 -33.14 16.53
CA ARG A 34 11.83 -34.25 17.44
C ARG A 34 10.75 -35.30 17.19
N VAL A 35 11.15 -36.55 17.01
CA VAL A 35 10.22 -37.66 16.87
C VAL A 35 10.33 -38.49 18.13
N ASP A 36 9.20 -38.81 18.74
CA ASP A 36 9.15 -39.79 19.82
C ASP A 36 9.46 -41.17 19.25
N SER A 37 10.74 -41.52 19.22
CA SER A 37 11.21 -42.88 19.02
C SER A 37 11.67 -43.49 20.34
N VAL A 38 11.81 -44.82 20.32
CA VAL A 38 12.12 -45.74 21.43
C VAL A 38 12.95 -45.11 22.57
N PRO A 39 12.62 -45.35 23.86
CA PRO A 39 13.30 -44.73 24.99
C PRO A 39 14.82 -44.93 24.92
N GLY A 40 15.58 -43.85 24.78
CA GLY A 40 17.05 -43.86 24.79
C GLY A 40 17.74 -43.34 23.54
N GLU A 41 17.02 -43.09 22.43
CA GLU A 41 17.60 -42.50 21.22
C GLU A 41 16.93 -41.17 20.84
N ASP A 42 17.72 -40.10 20.85
CA ASP A 42 17.30 -38.75 20.49
C ASP A 42 17.29 -38.62 18.95
N TYR A 43 16.23 -39.11 18.30
CA TYR A 43 16.08 -39.05 16.85
C TYR A 43 15.37 -37.75 16.42
N SER A 44 16.02 -36.98 15.55
CA SER A 44 15.43 -35.77 14.96
C SER A 44 15.33 -35.90 13.45
N VAL A 45 14.17 -35.55 12.89
CA VAL A 45 13.93 -35.48 11.46
C VAL A 45 14.12 -34.04 11.00
N THR A 46 14.97 -33.84 9.99
CA THR A 46 15.25 -32.53 9.43
C THR A 46 14.29 -32.23 8.27
N GLY A 47 13.46 -31.21 8.43
CA GLY A 47 12.64 -30.60 7.38
C GLY A 47 13.17 -29.24 6.94
N ARG A 48 12.60 -28.67 5.87
CA ARG A 48 12.88 -27.31 5.40
C ARG A 48 11.60 -26.49 5.36
N HIS A 49 11.70 -25.20 5.70
CA HIS A 49 10.59 -24.26 5.66
C HIS A 49 11.04 -22.93 5.07
N LYS A 50 10.25 -22.42 4.12
CA LYS A 50 10.38 -21.07 3.58
C LYS A 50 9.65 -20.09 4.50
N ALA A 51 10.25 -19.81 5.65
CA ALA A 51 9.62 -19.01 6.70
C ALA A 51 9.88 -17.50 6.57
N ARG A 52 11.04 -17.11 6.01
CA ARG A 52 11.50 -15.71 6.04
C ARG A 52 11.27 -15.00 4.71
N PHE A 53 10.45 -13.96 4.77
CA PHE A 53 10.22 -13.04 3.67
C PHE A 53 10.83 -11.68 4.01
N GLY A 54 11.54 -11.13 3.04
CA GLY A 54 11.94 -9.72 3.07
C GLY A 54 10.85 -8.88 2.40
N GLU A 55 10.70 -7.64 2.84
CA GLU A 55 9.76 -6.69 2.26
C GLU A 55 10.48 -5.37 1.99
N ILE A 56 10.19 -4.76 0.85
CA ILE A 56 10.63 -3.41 0.51
C ILE A 56 9.41 -2.51 0.33
N LYS A 57 9.52 -1.29 0.84
CA LYS A 57 8.43 -0.31 0.97
C LYS A 57 8.86 1.04 0.37
N GLU A 58 7.98 1.65 -0.41
CA GLU A 58 8.07 3.02 -0.92
C GLU A 58 6.88 3.81 -0.39
N ARG A 59 7.14 4.81 0.46
CA ARG A 59 6.11 5.66 1.07
C ARG A 59 5.85 6.90 0.20
N GLY A 60 4.58 7.20 -0.01
CA GLY A 60 4.09 8.41 -0.66
C GLY A 60 3.34 9.32 0.32
N ALA A 61 2.53 10.22 -0.23
CA ALA A 61 1.73 11.15 0.55
C ALA A 61 0.57 10.46 1.30
N ALA A 62 0.31 10.93 2.51
CA ALA A 62 -0.89 10.63 3.28
C ALA A 62 -2.11 11.20 2.54
N VAL A 63 -3.21 10.44 2.60
CA VAL A 63 -4.44 10.73 1.87
C VAL A 63 -5.58 10.97 2.83
N THR A 64 -6.50 11.84 2.43
CA THR A 64 -7.71 12.11 3.18
C THR A 64 -8.69 10.93 3.11
N PRO A 65 -9.73 10.86 3.97
CA PRO A 65 -10.78 9.84 3.87
C PRO A 65 -11.45 9.80 2.48
N LYS A 66 -11.72 10.97 1.88
CA LYS A 66 -12.27 11.09 0.52
C LYS A 66 -11.37 10.43 -0.52
N ALA A 67 -10.07 10.68 -0.44
CA ALA A 67 -9.11 10.06 -1.33
C ALA A 67 -8.94 8.57 -1.09
N ARG A 68 -9.09 8.12 0.16
CA ARG A 68 -9.09 6.71 0.50
C ARG A 68 -10.28 5.98 -0.10
N GLU A 69 -11.48 6.56 -0.02
CA GLU A 69 -12.68 6.02 -0.65
C GLU A 69 -12.54 5.94 -2.17
N LEU A 70 -12.04 6.99 -2.83
CA LEU A 70 -11.75 6.98 -4.27
C LEU A 70 -10.76 5.86 -4.62
N TYR A 71 -9.71 5.73 -3.81
CA TYR A 71 -8.70 4.70 -4.00
C TYR A 71 -9.26 3.28 -3.89
N ASP A 72 -10.03 3.01 -2.83
CA ASP A 72 -10.63 1.70 -2.59
C ASP A 72 -11.67 1.37 -3.67
N HIS A 73 -12.44 2.36 -4.14
CA HIS A 73 -13.37 2.20 -5.24
C HIS A 73 -12.65 1.79 -6.54
N LEU A 74 -11.59 2.49 -6.93
CA LEU A 74 -10.81 2.14 -8.12
C LEU A 74 -10.17 0.75 -8.00
N LEU A 75 -9.70 0.38 -6.81
CA LEU A 75 -9.17 -0.95 -6.55
C LEU A 75 -10.24 -2.03 -6.70
N ALA A 76 -11.46 -1.78 -6.24
CA ALA A 76 -12.59 -2.70 -6.45
C ALA A 76 -12.93 -2.86 -7.95
N VAL A 77 -12.91 -1.76 -8.71
CA VAL A 77 -13.10 -1.79 -10.17
C VAL A 77 -12.01 -2.62 -10.86
N CYS A 78 -10.74 -2.46 -10.45
CA CYS A 78 -9.64 -3.30 -10.94
C CYS A 78 -9.93 -4.77 -10.66
N MET A 79 -10.28 -5.13 -9.42
CA MET A 79 -10.56 -6.51 -9.04
C MET A 79 -11.64 -7.12 -9.92
N THR A 80 -12.77 -6.43 -10.11
CA THR A 80 -13.86 -6.91 -10.98
C THR A 80 -13.41 -7.09 -12.44
N ARG A 81 -12.62 -6.17 -12.99
CA ARG A 81 -12.17 -6.23 -14.39
C ARG A 81 -11.07 -7.26 -14.66
N THR A 82 -10.36 -7.69 -13.63
CA THR A 82 -9.23 -8.62 -13.75
C THR A 82 -9.63 -10.09 -13.54
N ILE A 83 -10.91 -10.37 -13.28
CA ILE A 83 -11.41 -11.74 -13.12
C ILE A 83 -11.23 -12.52 -14.43
N GLY A 84 -10.44 -13.60 -14.39
CA GLY A 84 -10.22 -14.49 -15.54
C GLY A 84 -9.29 -13.93 -16.63
N VAL A 85 -8.56 -12.85 -16.34
CA VAL A 85 -7.67 -12.17 -17.30
C VAL A 85 -6.22 -12.66 -17.15
N ASP A 86 -5.47 -12.70 -18.26
CA ASP A 86 -4.05 -13.06 -18.26
C ASP A 86 -3.21 -12.09 -17.41
N PRO A 87 -2.20 -12.56 -16.66
CA PRO A 87 -1.37 -11.70 -15.81
C PRO A 87 -0.79 -10.45 -16.49
N LYS A 88 -0.49 -10.49 -17.79
CA LYS A 88 0.05 -9.31 -18.52
C LYS A 88 -1.02 -8.25 -18.77
N GLU A 89 -2.25 -8.66 -19.02
CA GLU A 89 -3.39 -7.78 -19.27
C GLU A 89 -3.91 -7.18 -17.95
N VAL A 90 -3.76 -7.90 -16.84
CA VAL A 90 -4.08 -7.40 -15.48
C VAL A 90 -3.32 -6.10 -15.19
N ASP A 91 -2.02 -6.06 -15.46
CA ASP A 91 -1.20 -4.88 -15.15
C ASP A 91 -1.60 -3.67 -16.01
N ALA A 92 -2.00 -3.91 -17.27
CA ALA A 92 -2.53 -2.87 -18.15
C ALA A 92 -3.88 -2.32 -17.66
N ILE A 93 -4.82 -3.20 -17.30
CA ILE A 93 -6.13 -2.83 -16.76
C ILE A 93 -5.99 -2.03 -15.47
N VAL A 94 -5.13 -2.48 -14.55
CA VAL A 94 -4.84 -1.78 -13.29
C VAL A 94 -4.24 -0.41 -13.57
N GLY A 95 -3.31 -0.33 -14.53
CA GLY A 95 -2.76 0.92 -15.03
C GLY A 95 -3.86 1.89 -15.48
N ASP A 96 -4.75 1.43 -16.36
CA ASP A 96 -5.80 2.25 -16.97
C ASP A 96 -6.86 2.71 -15.97
N VAL A 97 -7.30 1.84 -15.07
CA VAL A 97 -8.28 2.21 -14.04
C VAL A 97 -7.66 3.23 -13.07
N LEU A 98 -6.40 3.05 -12.65
CA LEU A 98 -5.74 3.95 -11.71
C LEU A 98 -5.33 5.30 -12.31
N ARG A 99 -5.38 5.48 -13.64
CA ARG A 99 -5.26 6.81 -14.27
C ARG A 99 -6.39 7.75 -13.88
N GLN A 100 -7.53 7.23 -13.42
CA GLN A 100 -8.64 8.05 -12.91
C GLN A 100 -8.30 8.73 -11.58
N TYR A 101 -7.28 8.26 -10.88
CA TYR A 101 -6.76 8.94 -9.69
C TYR A 101 -5.82 10.08 -10.12
N PRO A 102 -6.01 11.33 -9.67
CA PRO A 102 -5.16 12.47 -10.05
C PRO A 102 -3.67 12.26 -9.75
N ASP A 103 -2.79 12.56 -10.71
CA ASP A 103 -1.33 12.38 -10.58
C ASP A 103 -0.53 13.70 -10.62
N ASP A 104 -1.17 14.78 -10.15
CA ASP A 104 -0.60 16.11 -10.03
C ASP A 104 -0.81 16.67 -8.61
N TRP A 105 0.25 17.21 -8.00
CA TRP A 105 0.19 17.69 -6.62
C TRP A 105 -0.80 18.83 -6.41
N ARG A 106 -0.99 19.69 -7.41
CA ARG A 106 -1.95 20.79 -7.34
C ARG A 106 -3.37 20.25 -7.43
N GLU A 107 -3.64 19.35 -8.36
CA GLU A 107 -4.97 18.73 -8.48
C GLU A 107 -5.35 17.94 -7.22
N LEU A 108 -4.40 17.17 -6.67
CA LEU A 108 -4.60 16.41 -5.43
C LEU A 108 -4.94 17.33 -4.25
N ARG A 109 -4.26 18.48 -4.10
CA ARG A 109 -4.59 19.46 -3.06
C ARG A 109 -5.95 20.12 -3.29
N GLN A 110 -6.22 20.58 -4.51
CA GLN A 110 -7.47 21.27 -4.86
C GLN A 110 -8.70 20.41 -4.63
N GLN A 111 -8.59 19.11 -4.90
CA GLN A 111 -9.67 18.15 -4.66
C GLN A 111 -9.74 17.65 -3.21
N GLY A 112 -8.82 18.08 -2.35
CA GLY A 112 -8.73 17.66 -0.94
C GLY A 112 -8.40 16.17 -0.80
N LEU A 113 -7.50 15.65 -1.63
CA LEU A 113 -7.15 14.23 -1.70
C LEU A 113 -5.91 13.87 -0.90
N ILE A 114 -5.09 14.85 -0.52
CA ILE A 114 -3.87 14.63 0.27
C ILE A 114 -3.80 15.63 1.42
N ASP A 115 -3.09 15.23 2.47
CA ASP A 115 -2.69 16.13 3.54
C ASP A 115 -1.37 16.82 3.17
N CYS A 116 -1.29 18.13 3.43
CA CYS A 116 -0.12 18.95 3.12
C CYS A 116 0.26 19.85 4.30
N GLU A 117 1.56 19.95 4.56
CA GLU A 117 2.14 20.99 5.40
C GLU A 117 2.36 22.25 4.56
N PHE A 118 1.83 23.38 5.02
CA PHE A 118 1.99 24.67 4.37
C PHE A 118 2.99 25.53 5.15
N ARG A 119 4.02 26.02 4.46
CA ARG A 119 5.05 26.86 5.05
C ARG A 119 5.18 28.17 4.28
N CYS A 120 5.13 29.29 4.99
CA CYS A 120 5.37 30.60 4.39
C CYS A 120 6.87 30.81 4.13
N ILE A 121 7.27 30.89 2.86
CA ILE A 121 8.67 31.04 2.45
C ILE A 121 9.06 32.48 2.12
N LYS A 122 8.11 33.33 1.71
CA LYS A 122 8.33 34.76 1.46
C LYS A 122 7.54 35.62 2.43
N ARG A 123 8.23 36.57 3.08
CA ARG A 123 7.63 37.52 4.03
C ARG A 123 7.36 38.92 3.47
N LYS A 124 8.02 39.30 2.38
CA LYS A 124 7.77 40.59 1.71
C LYS A 124 6.46 40.52 0.93
N GLY A 125 5.57 41.50 1.09
CA GLY A 125 4.26 41.55 0.41
C GLY A 125 3.10 40.91 1.16
N ILE A 126 3.31 40.42 2.39
CA ILE A 126 2.23 39.87 3.24
C ILE A 126 1.20 40.96 3.61
N ASP A 127 1.62 42.21 3.79
CA ASP A 127 0.73 43.31 4.19
C ASP A 127 -0.32 43.67 3.13
N SER A 128 -0.07 43.35 1.86
CA SER A 128 -1.03 43.52 0.76
C SER A 128 -1.97 42.33 0.58
N LEU A 129 -1.81 41.24 1.35
CA LEU A 129 -2.64 40.06 1.22
C LEU A 129 -4.01 40.24 1.89
N PRO A 130 -5.09 39.72 1.28
CA PRO A 130 -6.40 39.75 1.90
C PRO A 130 -6.40 38.94 3.21
N ARG A 131 -6.85 39.57 4.31
CA ARG A 131 -6.88 38.96 5.65
C ARG A 131 -7.95 37.87 5.83
N LYS A 132 -8.87 37.72 4.87
CA LYS A 132 -9.84 36.61 4.80
C LYS A 132 -9.48 35.72 3.62
N GLY A 133 -9.13 34.47 3.92
CA GLY A 133 -8.74 33.49 2.92
C GLY A 133 -9.88 32.58 2.49
N THR A 134 -9.95 32.34 1.19
CA THR A 134 -10.66 31.22 0.56
C THR A 134 -9.64 30.12 0.22
N PRO A 135 -10.05 28.86 -0.02
CA PRO A 135 -9.15 27.81 -0.51
C PRO A 135 -8.43 28.21 -1.81
N SER A 136 -9.09 29.01 -2.65
CA SER A 136 -8.49 29.60 -3.85
C SER A 136 -7.34 30.56 -3.55
N LEU A 137 -7.36 31.28 -2.42
CA LEU A 137 -6.26 32.15 -2.01
C LEU A 137 -5.03 31.33 -1.64
N LEU A 138 -5.19 30.21 -0.92
CA LEU A 138 -4.07 29.35 -0.56
C LEU A 138 -3.37 28.78 -1.81
N GLU A 139 -4.15 28.38 -2.81
CA GLU A 139 -3.63 27.90 -4.09
C GLU A 139 -2.95 29.02 -4.89
N GLN A 140 -3.48 30.24 -4.88
CA GLN A 140 -2.83 31.41 -5.48
C GLN A 140 -1.49 31.72 -4.80
N LEU A 141 -1.45 31.74 -3.47
CA LEU A 141 -0.22 31.96 -2.70
C LEU A 141 0.82 30.87 -2.94
N THR A 142 0.37 29.64 -3.16
CA THR A 142 1.26 28.54 -3.52
C THR A 142 1.80 28.72 -4.94
N ALA A 143 0.96 29.10 -5.90
CA ALA A 143 1.37 29.36 -7.28
C ALA A 143 2.30 30.58 -7.43
N GLU A 144 2.09 31.62 -6.63
CA GLU A 144 2.94 32.83 -6.57
C GLU A 144 4.24 32.60 -5.77
N GLY A 145 4.37 31.45 -5.10
CA GLY A 145 5.55 31.07 -4.33
C GLY A 145 5.71 31.86 -3.03
N PHE A 146 4.61 32.32 -2.44
CA PHE A 146 4.60 32.85 -1.06
C PHE A 146 4.54 31.72 -0.04
N VAL A 147 3.81 30.65 -0.37
CA VAL A 147 3.62 29.46 0.45
C VAL A 147 4.17 28.26 -0.30
N GLU A 148 4.90 27.41 0.40
CA GLU A 148 5.31 26.09 -0.07
C GLU A 148 4.37 25.05 0.53
N ALA A 149 3.86 24.14 -0.30
CA ALA A 149 2.97 23.05 0.10
C ALA A 149 3.70 21.72 -0.06
N THR A 150 4.05 21.09 1.06
CA THR A 150 4.74 19.80 1.08
C THR A 150 3.77 18.70 1.47
N PRO A 151 3.61 17.62 0.68
CA PRO A 151 2.76 16.49 1.05
C PRO A 151 3.25 15.82 2.34
N VAL A 152 2.32 15.51 3.25
CA VAL A 152 2.64 14.77 4.48
C VAL A 152 2.94 13.32 4.11
N THR A 153 4.00 12.73 4.65
CA THR A 153 4.34 11.31 4.39
C THR A 153 3.32 10.38 5.04
N TYR A 154 2.90 9.33 4.33
CA TYR A 154 2.05 8.27 4.88
C TYR A 154 2.85 7.33 5.77
N GLU A 155 2.59 7.35 7.08
CA GLU A 155 3.31 6.55 8.08
C GLU A 155 2.64 5.21 8.43
N ASP A 156 1.37 5.03 8.06
CA ASP A 156 0.61 3.81 8.33
C ASP A 156 0.87 2.67 7.33
N PHE A 157 0.07 1.60 7.44
CA PHE A 157 0.12 0.40 6.61
C PHE A 157 -1.16 0.22 5.80
N LEU A 158 -1.03 -0.36 4.59
CA LEU A 158 -2.21 -0.80 3.85
C LEU A 158 -2.86 -2.00 4.57
N PRO A 159 -4.19 -2.09 4.64
CA PRO A 159 -4.88 -3.21 5.29
C PRO A 159 -4.50 -4.59 4.72
N SER A 160 -4.13 -4.65 3.44
CA SER A 160 -3.74 -5.89 2.75
C SER A 160 -2.27 -6.31 2.94
N SER A 161 -1.45 -5.51 3.64
CA SER A 161 0.00 -5.71 3.74
C SER A 161 0.41 -7.02 4.39
N ALA A 162 -0.42 -7.57 5.28
CA ALA A 162 -0.12 -8.83 5.98
C ALA A 162 -0.71 -10.08 5.29
N ALA A 163 -1.77 -9.94 4.49
CA ALA A 163 -2.51 -11.08 3.94
C ALA A 163 -1.83 -11.75 2.73
N GLY A 164 -1.00 -11.00 1.98
CA GLY A 164 -0.30 -11.51 0.79
C GLY A 164 0.82 -12.51 1.09
N ILE A 165 1.42 -12.45 2.29
CA ILE A 165 2.48 -13.37 2.73
C ILE A 165 1.95 -14.82 2.74
N PHE A 166 0.71 -15.02 3.17
CA PHE A 166 0.11 -16.36 3.26
C PHE A 166 -0.34 -16.93 1.92
N GLN A 167 -0.90 -16.11 1.01
CA GLN A 167 -1.38 -16.61 -0.29
C GLN A 167 -0.25 -17.08 -1.22
N SER A 168 0.91 -16.42 -1.17
CA SER A 168 2.01 -16.77 -2.08
C SER A 168 2.69 -18.10 -1.74
N ASN A 169 2.48 -18.61 -0.53
CA ASN A 169 2.95 -19.93 -0.10
C ASN A 169 2.01 -21.07 -0.50
N LEU A 170 0.71 -20.80 -0.66
CA LEU A 170 -0.28 -21.84 -1.04
C LEU A 170 -0.30 -22.18 -2.54
N ARG A 171 0.16 -21.28 -3.43
CA ARG A 171 0.07 -21.48 -4.89
C ARG A 171 1.15 -22.38 -5.49
N ALA A 172 2.18 -22.76 -4.72
CA ALA A 172 3.25 -23.62 -5.24
C ALA A 172 2.85 -25.10 -5.31
N GLU A 173 1.82 -25.55 -4.59
CA GLU A 173 1.52 -26.99 -4.46
C GLU A 173 0.06 -27.39 -4.72
N CYS A 174 -0.87 -26.48 -5.01
CA CYS A 174 -2.24 -26.89 -5.32
C CYS A 174 -2.92 -25.99 -6.36
N GLN A 175 -3.14 -26.54 -7.56
CA GLN A 175 -4.12 -26.02 -8.51
C GLN A 175 -5.52 -26.30 -7.93
N VAL A 176 -6.05 -25.34 -7.18
CA VAL A 176 -7.48 -25.31 -6.86
C VAL A 176 -7.99 -23.91 -7.15
N GLU A 177 -8.85 -23.81 -8.15
CA GLU A 177 -9.63 -22.63 -8.49
C GLU A 177 -10.39 -22.16 -7.25
N THR A 178 -9.94 -21.08 -6.63
CA THR A 178 -10.73 -20.34 -5.65
C THR A 178 -10.62 -18.87 -5.98
N GLY A 179 -11.71 -18.35 -6.53
CA GLY A 179 -11.89 -16.94 -6.84
C GLY A 179 -11.63 -16.07 -5.61
N LEU A 180 -11.23 -14.83 -5.87
CA LEU A 180 -10.92 -13.78 -4.90
C LEU A 180 -12.10 -13.54 -3.95
N ASN A 181 -12.21 -14.33 -2.89
CA ASN A 181 -13.08 -14.01 -1.77
C ASN A 181 -12.22 -13.32 -0.71
N LEU A 182 -12.07 -11.99 -0.87
CA LEU A 182 -11.74 -11.10 0.23
C LEU A 182 -12.93 -11.14 1.21
N GLN A 183 -13.06 -12.25 1.96
CA GLN A 183 -13.94 -12.28 3.10
C GLN A 183 -13.47 -11.17 4.03
N HIS A 184 -14.31 -10.17 4.19
CA HIS A 184 -14.14 -9.14 5.19
C HIS A 184 -14.13 -9.86 6.54
N GLY A 185 -12.95 -10.11 7.11
CA GLY A 185 -12.85 -10.44 8.52
C GLY A 185 -13.56 -9.33 9.27
N ASN A 186 -14.57 -9.68 10.07
CA ASN A 186 -15.25 -8.66 10.89
C ASN A 186 -14.20 -8.02 11.79
N ALA A 187 -14.01 -6.72 11.63
CA ALA A 187 -13.11 -5.96 12.49
C ALA A 187 -13.65 -6.04 13.94
N ASP A 188 -12.83 -6.53 14.87
CA ASP A 188 -13.12 -6.50 16.31
C ASP A 188 -12.20 -5.47 17.00
N PRO A 189 -12.47 -4.17 16.83
CA PRO A 189 -11.63 -3.14 17.45
C PRO A 189 -11.71 -3.22 18.98
N LYS A 190 -12.87 -3.59 19.54
CA LYS A 190 -13.07 -3.68 20.99
C LYS A 190 -12.29 -4.83 21.62
N GLY A 191 -12.24 -5.99 20.95
CA GLY A 191 -11.41 -7.11 21.38
C GLY A 191 -9.92 -6.78 21.32
N PHE A 192 -9.48 -6.09 20.24
CA PHE A 192 -8.09 -5.66 20.09
C PHE A 192 -7.67 -4.61 21.13
N GLU A 193 -8.49 -3.59 21.37
CA GLU A 193 -8.25 -2.54 22.37
C GLU A 193 -8.18 -3.10 23.79
N ARG A 194 -8.94 -4.15 24.11
CA ARG A 194 -8.89 -4.83 25.42
C ARG A 194 -7.63 -5.66 25.62
N ALA A 195 -6.97 -6.07 24.54
CA ALA A 195 -5.79 -6.94 24.56
C ALA A 195 -4.46 -6.17 24.43
N SER A 196 -4.51 -4.85 24.20
CA SER A 196 -3.36 -3.96 24.05
C SER A 196 -3.01 -3.27 25.37
#